data_AF-A0A2D8CDX4-F1
#
_entry.id   AF-A0A2D8CDX4-F1
#
_cell.length_a   1.000
_cell.length_b   1.000
_cell.length_c   1.000
_cell.angle_alpha   90.00
_cell.angle_beta   90.00
_cell.angle_gamma   90.00
#
_symmetry.space_group_name_H-M   'P 1'
#
loop_
_entity.id
_entity.type
_entity.pdbx_description
1 polymer ?
#
loop_
_entity_poly.entity_id
_entity_poly.type
_entity_poly.pdbx_seq_one_letter_code
_entity_poly.pdbx_strand_id
1 'polypeptide(L)'
;MFIDQQKPKDFDCGYNLDLMIAALPRIEDTKERVSYAKRVVGLIKQSHPTWVDKDGKSEAAWNHFFHLAEYDPTEHGIYNPYATGDDDDAE
;
A
#
# COMPACT_ATOMS: atom_id res chain seq x y z
N MET A 1 32.23 -3.20 21.22
CA MET A 1 31.07 -2.55 21.85
C MET A 1 30.13 -2.18 20.71
N PHE A 2 29.19 -3.07 20.39
CA PHE A 2 28.18 -2.80 19.37
C PHE A 2 27.04 -2.06 20.06
N ILE A 3 26.74 -0.85 19.60
CA ILE A 3 25.56 -0.14 20.05
C ILE A 3 24.39 -0.86 19.39
N ASP A 4 23.62 -1.58 20.18
CA ASP A 4 22.36 -2.19 19.76
C ASP A 4 21.40 -1.03 19.45
N GLN A 5 21.39 -0.59 18.19
CA GLN A 5 20.42 0.37 17.71
C GLN A 5 19.08 -0.36 17.64
N GLN A 6 18.28 -0.26 18.70
CA GLN A 6 16.85 -0.55 18.59
C GLN A 6 16.27 0.42 17.58
N LYS A 7 16.15 -0.02 16.32
CA LYS A 7 15.39 0.68 15.30
C LYS A 7 13.98 0.94 15.86
N PRO A 8 13.39 2.12 15.66
CA PRO A 8 12.01 2.39 16.05
C PRO A 8 11.11 1.31 15.44
N LYS A 9 10.16 0.74 16.19
CA LYS A 9 9.21 -0.25 15.66
C LYS A 9 8.47 0.23 14.40
N ASP A 10 8.25 1.53 14.30
CA ASP A 10 7.58 2.16 13.15
C ASP A 10 8.46 2.16 11.87
N PHE A 11 9.78 2.09 12.03
CA PHE A 11 10.72 2.00 10.90
C PHE A 11 10.53 0.69 10.12
N ASP A 12 10.30 -0.42 10.82
CA ASP A 12 10.14 -1.73 10.19
C ASP A 12 8.77 -1.88 9.49
N CYS A 13 7.72 -1.20 9.99
CA CYS A 13 6.41 -1.18 9.34
C CYS A 13 6.45 -0.44 8.00
N GLY A 14 7.07 0.74 7.94
CA GLY A 14 7.27 1.49 6.69
C GLY A 14 8.15 0.73 5.70
N TYR A 15 9.29 0.21 6.16
CA TYR A 15 10.24 -0.51 5.32
C TYR A 15 9.64 -1.79 4.69
N ASN A 16 8.78 -2.51 5.40
CA ASN A 16 8.10 -3.68 4.84
C ASN A 16 7.07 -3.28 3.76
N LEU A 17 6.33 -2.19 3.96
CA LEU A 17 5.41 -1.68 2.95
C LEU A 17 6.16 -1.25 1.69
N ASP A 18 7.29 -0.54 1.84
CA ASP A 18 8.12 -0.11 0.71
C ASP A 18 8.61 -1.32 -0.11
N LEU A 19 9.07 -2.39 0.55
CA LEU A 19 9.48 -3.63 -0.11
C LEU A 19 8.33 -4.33 -0.84
N MET A 20 7.13 -4.34 -0.23
CA MET A 20 5.94 -4.91 -0.87
C MET A 20 5.54 -4.11 -2.12
N ILE A 21 5.59 -2.78 -2.05
CA ILE A 21 5.28 -1.90 -3.17
C ILE A 21 6.30 -2.07 -4.30
N ALA A 22 7.58 -2.14 -3.97
CA ALA A 22 8.66 -2.34 -4.94
C ALA A 22 8.64 -3.73 -5.62
N ALA A 23 7.95 -4.71 -5.02
CA ALA A 23 7.82 -6.05 -5.59
C ALA A 23 6.74 -6.15 -6.68
N LEU A 24 5.72 -5.28 -6.66
CA LEU A 24 4.56 -5.33 -7.56
C LEU A 24 4.92 -5.37 -9.07
N PRO A 25 5.89 -4.59 -9.60
CA PRO A 25 6.27 -4.67 -11.01
C PRO A 25 6.77 -6.04 -11.46
N ARG A 26 7.25 -6.87 -10.52
CA ARG A 26 7.81 -8.20 -10.79
C ARG A 26 6.75 -9.31 -10.83
N ILE A 27 5.52 -9.02 -10.39
CA ILE A 27 4.42 -10.00 -10.40
C ILE A 27 3.87 -10.08 -11.82
N GLU A 28 4.04 -11.22 -12.51
CA GLU A 28 3.63 -11.38 -13.91
C GLU A 28 2.11 -11.36 -14.09
N ASP A 29 1.37 -12.04 -13.22
CA ASP A 29 -0.09 -12.10 -13.29
C ASP A 29 -0.71 -10.78 -12.82
N THR A 30 -1.48 -10.13 -13.71
CA THR A 30 -2.09 -8.83 -13.43
C THR A 30 -3.11 -8.89 -12.30
N LYS A 31 -3.91 -9.98 -12.19
CA LYS A 31 -4.91 -10.12 -11.13
C LYS A 31 -4.23 -10.32 -9.78
N GLU A 32 -3.18 -11.12 -9.74
CA GLU A 32 -2.36 -11.32 -8.54
C GLU A 32 -1.72 -10.01 -8.10
N ARG A 33 -1.17 -9.25 -9.05
CA ARG A 33 -0.55 -7.94 -8.79
C ARG A 33 -1.55 -6.95 -8.19
N VAL A 34 -2.73 -6.84 -8.78
CA VAL A 34 -3.80 -5.97 -8.26
C VAL A 34 -4.26 -6.42 -6.88
N SER A 35 -4.44 -7.73 -6.66
CA SER A 35 -4.78 -8.28 -5.34
C SER A 35 -3.69 -7.98 -4.30
N TYR A 36 -2.42 -8.09 -4.69
CA TYR A 36 -1.30 -7.78 -3.82
C TYR A 36 -1.25 -6.29 -3.47
N ALA A 37 -1.49 -5.40 -4.43
CA ALA A 37 -1.58 -3.96 -4.18
C ALA A 37 -2.72 -3.62 -3.20
N LYS A 38 -3.89 -4.25 -3.35
CA LYS A 38 -5.01 -4.11 -2.40
C LYS A 38 -4.63 -4.54 -0.99
N ARG A 39 -3.86 -5.63 -0.83
CA ARG A 39 -3.35 -6.05 0.48
C ARG A 39 -2.41 -5.01 1.11
N VAL A 40 -1.54 -4.40 0.31
CA VAL A 40 -0.67 -3.31 0.80
C VAL A 40 -1.52 -2.13 1.30
N VAL A 41 -2.53 -1.73 0.52
CA VAL A 41 -3.46 -0.66 0.93
C VAL A 41 -4.23 -1.05 2.19
N GLY A 42 -4.69 -2.29 2.32
CA GLY A 42 -5.31 -2.83 3.53
C GLY A 42 -4.40 -2.71 4.76
N LEU A 43 -3.12 -3.04 4.63
CA LEU A 43 -2.14 -2.84 5.70
C LEU A 43 -1.92 -1.36 6.05
N ILE A 44 -1.93 -0.46 5.06
CA ILE A 44 -1.88 0.99 5.28
C ILE A 44 -3.11 1.44 6.08
N LYS A 45 -4.32 0.98 5.70
CA LYS A 45 -5.58 1.24 6.41
C LYS A 45 -5.53 0.76 7.87
N GLN A 46 -5.01 -0.45 8.10
CA GLN A 46 -4.87 -1.03 9.45
C GLN A 46 -3.87 -0.26 10.31
N SER A 47 -2.82 0.30 9.70
CA SER A 47 -1.83 1.13 10.39
C SER A 47 -2.34 2.55 10.68
N HIS A 48 -3.27 3.05 9.86
CA HIS A 48 -3.86 4.39 9.96
C HIS A 48 -5.40 4.33 10.04
N PRO A 49 -5.97 3.76 11.13
CA PRO A 49 -7.42 3.57 11.24
C PRO A 49 -8.22 4.89 11.22
N THR A 50 -7.58 6.03 11.52
CA THR A 50 -8.19 7.36 11.45
C THR A 50 -8.41 7.85 10.01
N TRP A 51 -7.79 7.22 9.02
CA TRP A 51 -7.97 7.52 7.60
C TRP A 51 -9.09 6.70 6.96
N VAL A 52 -9.61 5.72 7.69
CA VAL A 52 -10.63 4.77 7.21
C VAL A 52 -12.00 5.28 7.63
N ASP A 53 -12.93 5.30 6.69
CA ASP A 53 -14.31 5.66 6.97
C ASP A 53 -15.09 4.50 7.63
N LYS A 54 -16.37 4.75 7.93
CA LYS A 54 -17.27 3.76 8.54
C LYS A 54 -17.51 2.52 7.67
N ASP A 55 -17.26 2.61 6.37
CA ASP A 55 -17.49 1.56 5.38
C ASP A 55 -16.18 0.82 5.04
N GLY A 56 -15.06 1.11 5.74
CA GLY A 56 -13.77 0.46 5.53
C GLY A 56 -12.94 1.07 4.39
N LYS A 57 -13.39 2.19 3.83
CA LYS A 57 -12.80 2.80 2.64
C LYS A 57 -11.87 3.94 3.03
N SER A 58 -10.81 4.13 2.26
CA SER A 58 -9.83 5.20 2.51
C SER A 58 -9.14 5.68 1.24
N GLU A 59 -9.57 6.86 0.75
CA GLU A 59 -8.87 7.58 -0.32
C GLU A 59 -7.44 7.94 0.10
N ALA A 60 -7.25 8.32 1.37
CA ALA A 60 -5.94 8.68 1.90
C ALA A 60 -4.96 7.49 1.88
N ALA A 61 -5.42 6.27 2.17
CA ALA A 61 -4.57 5.08 2.09
C ALA A 61 -4.13 4.78 0.65
N TRP A 62 -5.05 4.92 -0.32
CA TRP A 62 -4.71 4.77 -1.74
C TRP A 62 -3.75 5.86 -2.21
N ASN A 63 -4.00 7.13 -1.88
CA ASN A 63 -3.10 8.23 -2.21
C ASN A 63 -1.71 8.03 -1.59
N HIS A 64 -1.65 7.50 -0.38
CA HIS A 64 -0.39 7.18 0.28
C HIS A 64 0.36 6.04 -0.43
N PHE A 65 -0.33 4.98 -0.83
CA PHE A 65 0.25 3.90 -1.64
C PHE A 65 0.87 4.43 -2.95
N PHE A 66 0.14 5.28 -3.68
CA PHE A 66 0.65 5.90 -4.92
C PHE A 66 1.82 6.86 -4.66
N HIS A 67 1.88 7.49 -3.48
CA HIS A 67 3.00 8.33 -3.09
C HIS A 67 4.26 7.52 -2.73
N LEU A 68 4.10 6.35 -2.11
CA LEU A 68 5.20 5.45 -1.75
C LEU A 68 5.79 4.70 -2.95
N ALA A 69 5.01 4.51 -4.02
CA ALA A 69 5.51 3.86 -5.22
C ALA A 69 6.52 4.75 -5.97
N GLU A 70 7.77 4.27 -6.10
CA GLU A 70 8.83 4.94 -6.89
C GLU A 70 8.66 4.77 -8.41
N TYR A 71 7.53 4.21 -8.86
CA TYR A 71 7.16 3.97 -10.24
C TYR A 71 5.68 4.30 -10.42
N ASP A 72 5.19 4.43 -11.66
CA ASP A 72 3.76 4.67 -11.91
C ASP A 72 2.96 3.36 -11.78
N PRO A 73 2.12 3.17 -10.74
CA PRO A 73 1.36 1.93 -10.57
C PRO A 73 0.33 1.71 -11.68
N THR A 74 -0.09 2.78 -12.37
CA THR A 74 -1.08 2.69 -13.45
C THR A 74 -0.53 1.95 -14.68
N GLU A 75 0.77 2.08 -14.97
CA GLU A 75 1.46 1.29 -16.01
C GLU A 75 1.43 -0.21 -15.71
N HIS A 76 1.25 -0.57 -14.43
CA HIS A 76 1.17 -1.94 -13.97
C HIS A 76 -0.26 -2.45 -13.78
N GLY A 77 -1.27 -1.69 -14.22
CA GLY A 77 -2.69 -2.07 -14.12
C GLY A 77 -3.28 -1.86 -12.73
N ILE A 78 -2.60 -1.09 -11.86
CA ILE A 78 -3.09 -0.73 -10.53
C ILE A 78 -3.64 0.68 -10.61
N TYR A 79 -4.92 0.84 -10.34
CA TYR A 79 -5.60 2.14 -10.41
C TYR A 79 -6.14 2.52 -9.04
N ASN A 80 -6.12 3.82 -8.76
CA ASN A 80 -6.77 4.35 -7.58
C ASN A 80 -8.29 4.36 -7.82
N PRO A 81 -9.10 3.62 -7.03
CA PRO A 81 -10.54 3.52 -7.24
C PRO A 81 -11.26 4.88 -7.18
N TYR A 82 -10.73 5.84 -6.41
CA TYR A 82 -11.28 7.19 -6.33
C TYR A 82 -10.99 8.04 -7.57
N ALA A 83 -9.98 7.69 -8.35
CA ALA A 83 -9.68 8.34 -9.63
C ALA A 83 -10.51 7.76 -10.78
N THR A 84 -10.87 6.47 -10.71
CA THR A 84 -11.67 5.78 -11.74
C THR A 84 -13.17 5.78 -11.46
N GLY A 85 -13.58 6.07 -10.21
CA GLY A 85 -14.96 5.94 -9.75
C GLY A 85 -15.35 4.51 -9.38
N ASP A 86 -14.36 3.62 -9.23
CA ASP A 86 -14.55 2.24 -8.77
C ASP A 86 -14.72 2.18 -7.24
N ASP A 87 -15.16 1.03 -6.76
CA ASP A 87 -15.30 0.80 -5.32
C ASP A 87 -13.95 0.47 -4.67
N ASP A 88 -13.73 1.00 -3.46
CA ASP A 88 -12.55 0.67 -2.66
C ASP A 88 -12.82 -0.63 -1.87
N ASP A 89 -12.42 -1.75 -2.47
CA ASP A 89 -12.54 -3.12 -1.94
C ASP A 89 -11.23 -3.63 -1.30
N ALA A 90 -10.29 -2.74 -0.97
CA ALA A 90 -9.06 -3.13 -0.28
C ALA A 90 -9.31 -3.37 1.21
N GLU A 91 -9.10 -4.61 1.68
CA GLU A 91 -9.23 -5.04 3.08
C GLU A 91 -7.88 -5.26 3.78
#